data_AF-A0A914HCB9-F1
#
_entry.id   AF-A0A914HCB9-F1
#
_cell.length_a   1.000
_cell.length_b   1.000
_cell.length_c   1.000
_cell.angle_alpha   90.00
_cell.angle_beta   90.00
_cell.angle_gamma   90.00
#
_symmetry.space_group_name_H-M   'P 1'
#
loop_
_entity.id
_entity.type
_entity.pdbx_description
1 polymer ?
#
loop_
_entity_poly.entity_id
_entity_poly.type
_entity_poly.pdbx_seq_one_letter_code
_entity_poly.pdbx_strand_id
1 'polypeptide(L)'
;MEQKQRLLQLFNRTDPLPGTANSTSELRAIVLEIQAIMLGIVEPHGRRYFPTDEQRVIYAYSLRHCWAEWLPPGILDAPHHHFRFDITSMERHPSPWRKFVSTVIHESLHCAAKMVSGAPDRQINCAAMVSLNPNLAISEEFVELKTEIVDAFPFLADFVDVVD
;
A
#
# COMPACT_ATOMS: atom_id res chain seq x y z
N MET A 1 4.99 19.54 6.17
CA MET A 1 3.73 19.89 6.89
C MET A 1 2.51 19.65 6.00
N GLU A 2 2.54 20.15 4.76
CA GLU A 2 1.47 19.99 3.77
C GLU A 2 1.10 18.53 3.45
N GLN A 3 2.09 17.66 3.14
CA GLN A 3 1.85 16.24 2.84
C GLN A 3 1.17 15.47 3.98
N LYS A 4 1.56 15.73 5.23
CA LYS A 4 0.94 15.13 6.43
C LYS A 4 -0.52 15.54 6.58
N GLN A 5 -0.81 16.82 6.37
CA GLN A 5 -2.18 17.31 6.40
C GLN A 5 -3.01 16.71 5.26
N ARG A 6 -2.43 16.59 4.06
CA ARG A 6 -3.10 16.00 2.91
C ARG A 6 -3.44 14.53 3.11
N LEU A 7 -2.51 13.73 3.61
CA LEU A 7 -2.76 12.32 3.92
C LEU A 7 -3.84 12.18 5.00
N LEU A 8 -3.81 13.02 6.04
CA LEU A 8 -4.82 13.03 7.08
C LEU A 8 -6.21 13.45 6.55
N GLN A 9 -6.28 14.35 5.57
CA GLN A 9 -7.53 14.70 4.90
C GLN A 9 -8.08 13.50 4.14
N LEU A 10 -7.27 12.82 3.32
CA LEU A 10 -7.67 11.59 2.63
C LEU A 10 -8.14 10.52 3.61
N PHE A 11 -7.42 10.33 4.71
CA PHE A 11 -7.72 9.35 5.75
C PHE A 11 -9.07 9.60 6.46
N ASN A 12 -9.50 10.86 6.57
CA ASN A 12 -10.75 11.24 7.25
C ASN A 12 -11.90 11.56 6.28
N ARG A 13 -11.77 11.26 4.99
CA ARG A 13 -12.90 11.37 4.04
C ARG A 13 -14.02 10.40 4.41
N THR A 14 -15.23 10.78 4.04
CA THR A 14 -16.47 10.04 4.31
C THR A 14 -17.35 9.86 3.09
N ASP A 15 -16.93 10.38 1.94
CA ASP A 15 -17.58 10.14 0.66
C ASP A 15 -17.22 8.74 0.13
N PRO A 16 -17.83 8.26 -0.96
CA PRO A 16 -17.48 6.97 -1.55
C PRO A 16 -15.99 6.90 -1.96
N LEU A 17 -15.40 5.72 -1.83
CA LEU A 17 -14.06 5.38 -2.30
C LEU A 17 -13.96 5.52 -3.82
N PRO A 18 -12.76 5.88 -4.32
CA PRO A 18 -12.54 6.02 -5.75
C PRO A 18 -12.66 4.67 -6.46
N GLY A 19 -13.26 4.67 -7.64
CA GLY A 19 -13.45 3.46 -8.46
C GLY A 19 -14.78 2.72 -8.23
N THR A 20 -15.59 3.09 -7.24
CA THR A 20 -16.98 2.60 -7.09
C THR A 20 -17.90 3.05 -8.22
N ALA A 21 -17.59 4.18 -8.87
CA ALA A 21 -18.30 4.71 -10.03
C ALA A 21 -17.67 4.30 -11.39
N ASN A 22 -16.90 3.21 -11.44
CA ASN A 22 -16.15 2.73 -12.63
C ASN A 22 -15.05 3.67 -13.16
N SER A 23 -14.61 4.67 -12.39
CA SER A 23 -13.48 5.52 -12.78
C SER A 23 -12.15 4.95 -12.28
N THR A 24 -11.53 4.06 -13.05
CA THR A 24 -10.15 3.58 -12.79
C THR A 24 -9.15 4.73 -12.75
N SER A 25 -9.41 5.82 -13.48
CA SER A 25 -8.57 7.02 -13.50
C SER A 25 -8.55 7.75 -12.15
N GLU A 26 -9.70 7.86 -11.47
CA GLU A 26 -9.77 8.48 -10.14
C GLU A 26 -9.03 7.64 -9.10
N LEU A 27 -9.26 6.31 -9.11
CA LEU A 27 -8.54 5.39 -8.24
C LEU A 27 -7.03 5.51 -8.44
N ARG A 28 -6.57 5.47 -9.69
CA ARG A 28 -5.15 5.64 -10.01
C ARG A 28 -4.60 6.96 -9.47
N ALA A 29 -5.29 8.08 -9.69
CA ALA A 29 -4.81 9.38 -9.24
C ALA A 29 -4.65 9.44 -7.71
N ILE A 30 -5.61 8.93 -6.95
CA ILE A 30 -5.57 8.94 -5.48
C ILE A 30 -4.51 7.98 -4.94
N VAL A 31 -4.38 6.78 -5.52
CA VAL A 31 -3.32 5.83 -5.12
C VAL A 31 -1.93 6.42 -5.38
N LEU A 32 -1.72 7.03 -6.56
CA LEU A 32 -0.45 7.70 -6.87
C LEU A 32 -0.17 8.88 -5.93
N GLU A 33 -1.18 9.65 -5.54
CA GLU A 33 -1.04 10.73 -4.55
C GLU A 33 -0.60 10.20 -3.19
N ILE A 34 -1.25 9.15 -2.68
CA ILE A 34 -0.88 8.52 -1.40
C ILE A 34 0.55 7.96 -1.48
N GLN A 35 0.90 7.30 -2.58
CA GLN A 35 2.24 6.77 -2.82
C GLN A 35 3.28 7.90 -2.86
N ALA A 36 3.02 9.01 -3.54
CA ALA A 36 3.94 10.15 -3.57
C ALA A 36 4.20 10.73 -2.16
N ILE A 37 3.17 10.81 -1.31
CA ILE A 37 3.32 11.24 0.09
C ILE A 37 4.19 10.25 0.86
N MET A 38 3.92 8.95 0.74
CA MET A 38 4.67 7.88 1.40
C MET A 38 6.15 7.86 0.96
N LEU A 39 6.41 7.95 -0.36
CA LEU A 39 7.74 7.98 -0.94
C LEU A 39 8.54 9.20 -0.52
N GLY A 40 7.87 10.35 -0.32
CA GLY A 40 8.51 11.54 0.28
C GLY A 40 9.10 11.29 1.68
N ILE A 41 8.65 10.26 2.39
CA ILE A 41 9.18 9.83 3.69
C ILE A 41 10.23 8.73 3.56
N VAL A 42 10.02 7.73 2.69
CA VAL A 42 10.90 6.55 2.62
C VAL A 42 12.06 6.66 1.63
N GLU A 43 11.95 7.50 0.60
CA GLU A 43 13.03 7.75 -0.37
C GLU A 43 13.97 8.96 -0.12
N PRO A 44 13.79 9.88 0.87
CA PRO A 44 14.71 11.01 1.09
C PRO A 44 16.13 10.58 1.47
N HIS A 45 16.34 9.30 1.80
CA HIS A 45 17.63 8.69 2.11
C HIS A 45 18.35 8.07 0.89
N GLY A 46 17.88 8.31 -0.34
CA GLY A 46 18.52 7.81 -1.56
C GLY A 46 18.13 6.39 -1.99
N ARG A 47 17.05 5.83 -1.41
CA ARG A 47 16.53 4.48 -1.66
C ARG A 47 15.67 4.40 -2.94
N ARG A 48 16.16 4.98 -4.05
CA ARG A 48 15.40 5.27 -5.29
C ARG A 48 15.15 4.06 -6.19
N TYR A 49 14.50 3.03 -5.66
CA TYR A 49 14.15 1.85 -6.46
C TYR A 49 12.64 1.62 -6.55
N PHE A 50 11.79 2.53 -6.02
CA PHE A 50 10.36 2.37 -6.21
C PHE A 50 9.99 2.51 -7.70
N PRO A 51 9.05 1.70 -8.23
CA PRO A 51 8.68 1.76 -9.64
C PRO A 51 8.09 3.13 -10.02
N THR A 52 8.41 3.62 -11.22
CA THR A 52 7.86 4.88 -11.74
C THR A 52 6.34 4.79 -11.92
N ASP A 53 5.65 5.92 -12.12
CA ASP A 53 4.21 5.96 -12.39
C ASP A 53 3.84 5.05 -13.57
N GLU A 54 4.63 5.05 -14.64
CA GLU A 54 4.43 4.22 -15.84
C GLU A 54 4.63 2.73 -15.56
N GLN A 55 5.48 2.38 -14.60
CA GLN A 55 5.75 1.00 -14.20
C GLN A 55 4.67 0.41 -13.29
N ARG A 56 3.71 1.23 -12.84
CA ARG A 56 2.65 0.84 -11.89
C ARG A 56 1.31 0.74 -12.58
N VAL A 57 0.65 -0.40 -12.43
CA VAL A 57 -0.72 -0.63 -12.88
C VAL A 57 -1.61 -0.71 -11.65
N ILE A 58 -2.61 0.17 -11.57
CA ILE A 58 -3.49 0.34 -10.39
C ILE A 58 -4.93 0.15 -10.85
N TYR A 59 -5.66 -0.74 -10.20
CA TYR A 59 -7.06 -1.02 -10.56
C TYR A 59 -7.84 -1.65 -9.41
N ALA A 60 -9.16 -1.49 -9.48
CA ALA A 60 -10.09 -2.20 -8.63
C ALA A 60 -10.21 -3.66 -9.11
N TYR A 61 -10.19 -4.61 -8.18
CA TYR A 61 -10.31 -6.02 -8.47
C TYR A 61 -10.93 -6.74 -7.26
N SER A 62 -11.86 -7.67 -7.49
CA SER A 62 -12.45 -8.43 -6.39
C SER A 62 -11.48 -9.50 -5.92
N LEU A 63 -11.16 -9.47 -4.62
CA LEU A 63 -10.18 -10.36 -4.00
C LEU A 63 -10.89 -11.22 -2.96
N ARG A 64 -10.59 -12.52 -2.96
CA ARG A 64 -11.34 -13.48 -2.13
C ARG A 64 -10.91 -13.49 -0.66
N HIS A 65 -9.66 -13.14 -0.38
CA HIS A 65 -9.03 -13.40 0.92
C HIS A 65 -8.22 -12.21 1.47
N CYS A 66 -8.18 -11.09 0.75
CA CYS A 66 -7.45 -9.90 1.15
C CYS A 66 -8.12 -8.65 0.62
N TRP A 67 -7.80 -7.51 1.22
CA TRP A 67 -8.32 -6.20 0.81
C TRP A 67 -7.57 -5.64 -0.39
N ALA A 68 -6.29 -5.94 -0.49
CA ALA A 68 -5.45 -5.59 -1.62
C ALA A 68 -4.32 -6.60 -1.75
N GLU A 69 -3.59 -6.47 -2.85
CA GLU A 69 -2.28 -7.06 -2.97
C GLU A 69 -1.44 -6.26 -3.96
N TRP A 70 -0.15 -6.28 -3.71
CA TRP A 70 0.86 -5.92 -4.68
C TRP A 70 1.51 -7.16 -5.29
N LEU A 71 1.65 -7.16 -6.63
CA LEU A 71 2.37 -8.18 -7.37
C LEU A 71 3.56 -7.57 -8.11
N PRO A 72 4.77 -8.16 -8.00
CA PRO A 72 5.91 -7.75 -8.81
C PRO A 72 5.74 -8.16 -10.28
N PRO A 73 6.55 -7.59 -11.20
CA PRO A 73 6.61 -7.99 -12.60
C PRO A 73 6.79 -9.51 -12.76
N GLY A 74 6.20 -10.08 -13.81
CA GLY A 74 6.35 -11.50 -14.15
C GLY A 74 5.35 -12.46 -13.50
N ILE A 75 4.44 -12.00 -12.62
CA ILE A 75 3.39 -12.85 -12.04
C ILE A 75 2.13 -12.93 -12.92
N LEU A 76 1.77 -11.83 -13.60
CA LEU A 76 0.56 -11.74 -14.45
C LEU A 76 0.91 -11.52 -15.93
N ASP A 77 2.05 -12.04 -16.40
CA ASP A 77 2.56 -11.85 -17.77
C ASP A 77 2.73 -10.38 -18.20
N ALA A 78 3.01 -9.49 -17.25
CA ALA A 78 3.19 -8.06 -17.49
C ALA A 78 4.53 -7.55 -16.92
N PRO A 79 5.22 -6.62 -17.61
CA PRO A 79 6.47 -6.02 -17.13
C PRO A 79 6.26 -5.00 -15.99
N HIS A 80 5.04 -4.90 -15.45
CA HIS A 80 4.63 -3.85 -14.52
C HIS A 80 4.42 -4.38 -13.10
N HIS A 81 4.45 -3.49 -12.13
CA HIS A 81 4.00 -3.75 -10.76
C HIS A 81 2.50 -3.52 -10.67
N HIS A 82 1.75 -4.54 -10.23
CA HIS A 82 0.30 -4.47 -10.13
C HIS A 82 -0.12 -4.21 -8.69
N PHE A 83 -0.90 -3.15 -8.47
CA PHE A 83 -1.57 -2.86 -7.21
C PHE A 83 -3.07 -3.07 -7.41
N ARG A 84 -3.60 -4.14 -6.80
CA ARG A 84 -5.01 -4.53 -6.90
C ARG A 84 -5.71 -4.21 -5.60
N PHE A 85 -6.84 -3.52 -5.67
CA PHE A 85 -7.62 -3.14 -4.49
C PHE A 85 -9.06 -3.64 -4.60
N ASP A 86 -9.55 -4.36 -3.59
CA ASP A 86 -10.96 -4.72 -3.48
C ASP A 86 -11.76 -3.57 -2.86
N ILE A 87 -11.99 -2.55 -3.69
CA ILE A 87 -12.74 -1.34 -3.32
C ILE A 87 -14.15 -1.69 -2.84
N THR A 88 -14.80 -2.69 -3.45
CA THR A 88 -16.17 -3.08 -3.07
C THR A 88 -16.21 -3.68 -1.67
N SER A 89 -15.22 -4.48 -1.33
CA SER A 89 -15.08 -5.02 0.02
C SER A 89 -14.73 -3.90 1.01
N MET A 90 -13.76 -3.02 0.69
CA MET A 90 -13.37 -1.90 1.57
C MET A 90 -14.50 -0.91 1.88
N GLU A 91 -15.40 -0.67 0.94
CA GLU A 91 -16.61 0.14 1.14
C GLU A 91 -17.51 -0.35 2.27
N ARG A 92 -17.50 -1.66 2.54
CA ARG A 92 -18.31 -2.27 3.60
C ARG A 92 -17.65 -2.15 4.97
N HIS A 93 -16.41 -1.68 5.04
CA HIS A 93 -15.71 -1.46 6.30
C HIS A 93 -16.35 -0.30 7.08
N PRO A 94 -16.41 -0.34 8.44
CA PRO A 94 -16.94 0.77 9.24
C PRO A 94 -16.21 2.11 9.05
N SER A 95 -15.02 2.08 8.46
CA SER A 95 -14.24 3.27 8.09
C SER A 95 -13.54 3.02 6.75
N PRO A 96 -14.23 3.19 5.61
CA PRO A 96 -13.72 2.79 4.29
C PRO A 96 -12.44 3.52 3.91
N TRP A 97 -12.40 4.85 4.03
CA TRP A 97 -11.23 5.65 3.68
C TRP A 97 -10.01 5.35 4.54
N ARG A 98 -10.20 5.11 5.84
CA ARG A 98 -9.11 4.70 6.74
C ARG A 98 -8.51 3.37 6.31
N LYS A 99 -9.37 2.41 5.97
CA LYS A 99 -8.93 1.11 5.45
C LYS A 99 -8.20 1.28 4.12
N PHE A 100 -8.80 1.98 3.18
CA PHE A 100 -8.22 2.23 1.85
C PHE A 100 -6.85 2.89 1.90
N VAL A 101 -6.72 4.04 2.60
CA VAL A 101 -5.44 4.76 2.71
C VAL A 101 -4.36 3.88 3.35
N SER A 102 -4.71 3.16 4.42
CA SER A 102 -3.75 2.31 5.13
C SER A 102 -3.32 1.11 4.29
N THR A 103 -4.26 0.51 3.55
CA THR A 103 -3.95 -0.59 2.62
C THR A 103 -3.10 -0.13 1.44
N VAL A 104 -3.35 1.05 0.86
CA VAL A 104 -2.47 1.61 -0.18
C VAL A 104 -1.05 1.77 0.33
N ILE A 105 -0.88 2.28 1.55
CA ILE A 105 0.43 2.43 2.19
C ILE A 105 1.07 1.05 2.45
N HIS A 106 0.33 0.09 2.97
CA HIS A 106 0.79 -1.27 3.27
C HIS A 106 1.35 -1.97 2.02
N GLU A 107 0.58 -2.03 0.93
CA GLU A 107 1.04 -2.65 -0.31
C GLU A 107 2.24 -1.92 -0.92
N SER A 108 2.30 -0.60 -0.74
CA SER A 108 3.45 0.21 -1.17
C SER A 108 4.69 -0.08 -0.33
N LEU A 109 4.54 -0.38 0.97
CA LEU A 109 5.65 -0.83 1.82
C LEU A 109 6.20 -2.19 1.37
N HIS A 110 5.34 -3.14 0.98
CA HIS A 110 5.80 -4.40 0.39
C HIS A 110 6.64 -4.17 -0.86
N CYS A 111 6.16 -3.29 -1.74
CA CYS A 111 6.90 -2.92 -2.95
C CYS A 111 8.24 -2.26 -2.61
N ALA A 112 8.25 -1.24 -1.76
CA ALA A 112 9.45 -0.51 -1.37
C ALA A 112 10.49 -1.43 -0.71
N ALA A 113 10.07 -2.26 0.25
CA ALA A 113 10.94 -3.20 0.95
C ALA A 113 11.60 -4.21 -0.02
N LYS A 114 10.84 -4.71 -0.99
CA LYS A 114 11.39 -5.65 -1.98
C LYS A 114 12.47 -5.00 -2.82
N MET A 115 12.23 -3.76 -3.24
CA MET A 115 13.17 -3.00 -4.06
C MET A 115 14.44 -2.61 -3.29
N VAL A 116 14.36 -2.38 -1.97
CA VAL A 116 15.52 -2.15 -1.10
C VAL A 116 16.42 -3.38 -0.99
N SER A 117 15.83 -4.57 -0.88
CA SER A 117 16.60 -5.80 -0.66
C SER A 117 17.48 -6.24 -1.84
N GLY A 118 17.23 -5.69 -3.04
CA GLY A 118 17.89 -6.11 -4.28
C GLY A 118 17.69 -7.59 -4.64
N ALA A 119 16.80 -8.29 -3.93
CA ALA A 119 16.54 -9.72 -4.05
C ALA A 119 15.13 -9.92 -4.64
N PRO A 120 14.99 -9.99 -5.98
CA PRO A 120 13.69 -10.12 -6.64
C PRO A 120 12.95 -11.42 -6.27
N ASP A 121 13.66 -12.43 -5.78
CA ASP A 121 13.08 -13.72 -5.38
C ASP A 121 12.70 -13.79 -3.89
N ARG A 122 13.07 -12.77 -3.10
CA ARG A 122 12.71 -12.74 -1.67
C ARG A 122 11.26 -12.29 -1.49
N GLN A 123 10.52 -13.05 -0.69
CA GLN A 123 9.20 -12.65 -0.23
C GLN A 123 9.37 -11.64 0.92
N ILE A 124 8.66 -10.51 0.83
CA ILE A 124 8.56 -9.54 1.93
C ILE A 124 7.33 -9.90 2.74
N ASN A 125 7.54 -10.27 4.00
CA ASN A 125 6.48 -10.71 4.91
C ASN A 125 6.07 -9.57 5.84
N CYS A 126 4.78 -9.27 5.90
CA CYS A 126 4.17 -8.37 6.91
C CYS A 126 3.54 -9.18 8.06
N ALA A 127 3.00 -8.52 9.08
CA ALA A 127 2.40 -9.21 10.23
C ALA A 127 1.20 -10.07 9.84
N ALA A 128 0.39 -9.64 8.87
CA ALA A 128 -0.76 -10.40 8.37
C ALA A 128 -0.36 -11.70 7.66
N MET A 129 0.81 -11.73 7.00
CA MET A 129 1.31 -12.97 6.40
C MET A 129 1.86 -13.94 7.45
N VAL A 130 2.53 -13.40 8.47
CA VAL A 130 3.06 -14.19 9.59
C VAL A 130 1.96 -14.76 10.47
N SER A 131 0.85 -14.03 10.68
CA SER A 131 -0.29 -14.55 11.43
C SER A 131 -0.96 -15.75 10.75
N LEU A 132 -0.94 -15.79 9.41
CA LEU A 132 -1.42 -16.92 8.61
C LEU A 132 -0.42 -18.08 8.53
N ASN A 133 0.87 -17.82 8.71
CA ASN A 133 1.91 -18.84 8.72
C ASN A 133 3.00 -18.49 9.77
N PRO A 134 2.94 -19.08 10.98
CA PRO A 134 3.85 -18.75 12.08
C PRO A 134 5.30 -19.19 11.84
N ASN A 135 5.58 -19.93 10.76
CA ASN A 135 6.95 -20.26 10.36
C ASN A 135 7.65 -19.12 9.60
N LEU A 136 6.89 -18.09 9.21
CA LEU A 136 7.45 -16.89 8.59
C LEU A 136 7.88 -15.89 9.68
N ALA A 137 9.01 -15.21 9.44
CA ALA A 137 9.37 -14.01 10.19
C ALA A 137 8.97 -12.77 9.39
N ILE A 138 8.57 -11.70 10.08
CA ILE A 138 8.33 -10.40 9.45
C ILE A 138 9.66 -9.90 8.89
N SER A 139 9.65 -9.43 7.65
CA SER A 139 10.87 -8.90 7.00
C SER A 139 11.35 -7.64 7.70
N GLU A 140 12.64 -7.58 8.04
CA GLU A 140 13.27 -6.43 8.71
C GLU A 140 13.07 -5.14 7.91
N GLU A 141 13.23 -5.21 6.59
CA GLU A 141 13.06 -4.07 5.69
C GLU A 141 11.62 -3.52 5.72
N PHE A 142 10.62 -4.40 5.90
CA PHE A 142 9.23 -3.98 6.04
C PHE A 142 9.00 -3.30 7.39
N VAL A 143 9.59 -3.83 8.48
CA VAL A 143 9.48 -3.24 9.82
C VAL A 143 10.12 -1.86 9.87
N GLU A 144 11.30 -1.70 9.30
CA GLU A 144 12.02 -0.41 9.23
C GLU A 144 11.17 0.64 8.50
N LEU A 145 10.74 0.34 7.27
CA LEU A 145 9.94 1.27 6.47
C LEU A 145 8.58 1.57 7.11
N LYS A 146 7.94 0.56 7.73
CA LYS A 146 6.70 0.77 8.48
C LYS A 146 6.93 1.72 9.64
N THR A 147 8.01 1.54 10.40
CA THR A 147 8.34 2.38 11.56
C THR A 147 8.56 3.82 11.13
N GLU A 148 9.33 4.05 10.05
CA GLU A 148 9.52 5.40 9.47
C GLU A 148 8.18 6.06 9.09
N ILE A 149 7.25 5.31 8.48
CA ILE A 149 5.93 5.80 8.11
C ILE A 149 5.06 6.11 9.31
N VAL A 150 5.05 5.25 10.33
CA VAL A 150 4.28 5.46 11.56
C VAL A 150 4.83 6.67 12.35
N ASP A 151 6.14 6.84 12.41
CA ASP A 151 6.76 8.00 13.05
C ASP A 151 6.37 9.32 12.35
N ALA A 152 6.33 9.31 11.01
CA ALA A 152 5.87 10.47 10.23
C ALA A 152 4.35 10.72 10.39
N PHE A 153 3.56 9.64 10.41
CA PHE A 153 2.10 9.66 10.42
C PHE A 153 1.51 8.78 11.56
N PRO A 154 1.56 9.23 12.83
CA PRO A 154 1.17 8.39 13.97
C PRO A 154 -0.27 7.88 13.95
N PHE A 155 -1.17 8.57 13.23
CA PHE A 155 -2.57 8.13 13.06
C PHE A 155 -2.72 6.83 12.25
N LEU A 156 -1.65 6.35 11.62
CA LEU A 156 -1.60 5.11 10.86
C LEU A 156 -1.16 3.89 11.68
N ALA A 157 -0.66 4.09 12.91
CA ALA A 157 -0.08 3.03 13.74
C ALA A 157 -1.03 1.83 13.90
N ASP A 158 -2.31 2.12 14.12
CA ASP A 158 -3.36 1.13 14.35
C ASP A 158 -4.05 0.67 13.06
N PHE A 159 -3.53 1.00 11.86
CA PHE A 159 -4.21 0.68 10.61
C PHE A 159 -3.30 0.08 9.53
N VAL A 160 -2.00 0.41 9.52
CA VAL A 160 -1.08 -0.03 8.47
C VAL A 160 -0.73 -1.51 8.56
N ASP A 161 -0.91 -2.18 9.71
CA ASP A 161 -0.52 -3.60 9.87
C ASP A 161 -1.55 -4.40 10.69
N VAL A 162 -2.84 -4.04 10.56
CA VAL A 162 -3.91 -4.76 11.27
C VAL A 162 -4.26 -6.04 10.54
N VAL A 163 -3.94 -7.14 11.22
CA VAL A 163 -4.56 -8.45 11.03
C VAL A 163 -5.98 -8.32 11.57
N ASP A 164 -6.98 -8.21 10.70
CA ASP A 164 -8.38 -8.27 11.12
C ASP A 164 -8.71 -9.65 11.73
#